data_AF-A0A645FXJ5-F1
#
_entry.id   AF-A0A645FXJ5-F1
#
_cell.length_a   1.000
_cell.length_b   1.000
_cell.length_c   1.000
_cell.angle_alpha   90.00
_cell.angle_beta   90.00
_cell.angle_gamma   90.00
#
_symmetry.space_group_name_H-M   'P 1'
#
loop_
_entity.id
_entity.type
_entity.pdbx_description
1 polymer ?
#
loop_
_entity_poly.entity_id
_entity_poly.type
_entity_poly.pdbx_seq_one_letter_code
_entity_poly.pdbx_strand_id
1 'polypeptide(L)' 'MKRYIGYDPEAKRVCLDKKKVLYDWIVPAKTGHLFHITPAKGINNIEVRVTDRFGNIYSQFIETK' A
#
# COMPACT_ATOMS: atom_id res chain seq x y z
N MET A 1 11.36 -6.97 -5.34
CA MET A 1 9.95 -6.67 -5.00
C MET A 1 9.13 -7.94 -5.23
N LYS A 2 8.29 -8.34 -4.28
CA LYS A 2 7.46 -9.54 -4.37
C LYS A 2 5.99 -9.16 -4.18
N ARG A 3 5.15 -9.58 -5.13
CA ARG A 3 3.69 -9.42 -5.05
C ARG A 3 3.13 -10.41 -4.03
N TYR A 4 2.18 -9.98 -3.22
CA TYR A 4 1.48 -10.85 -2.28
C TYR A 4 0.00 -10.50 -2.18
N ILE A 5 -0.79 -11.45 -1.65
CA ILE A 5 -2.20 -11.25 -1.35
C ILE A 5 -2.33 -10.93 0.13
N GLY A 6 -2.97 -9.82 0.46
CA GLY A 6 -3.12 -9.38 1.84
C GLY A 6 -4.24 -8.36 2.00
N TYR A 7 -4.48 -7.96 3.25
CA TYR A 7 -5.34 -6.83 3.54
C TYR A 7 -4.54 -5.54 3.35
N ASP A 8 -5.13 -4.59 2.64
CA ASP A 8 -4.56 -3.25 2.55
C ASP A 8 -4.46 -2.63 3.95
N PRO A 9 -3.28 -2.10 4.36
CA PRO A 9 -3.10 -1.53 5.69
C PRO A 9 -4.03 -0.35 6.00
N GLU A 10 -4.30 0.48 5.00
CA GLU A 10 -5.16 1.65 5.17
C GLU A 10 -6.63 1.22 5.28
N ALA A 11 -7.09 0.34 4.40
CA ALA A 11 -8.43 -0.24 4.47
C ALA A 11 -8.66 -0.95 5.81
N LYS A 12 -7.67 -1.71 6.31
CA LYS A 12 -7.73 -2.34 7.63
C LYS A 12 -7.89 -1.30 8.74
N ARG A 13 -7.12 -0.21 8.69
CA ARG A 13 -7.19 0.89 9.68
C ARG A 13 -8.55 1.59 9.66
N VAL A 14 -9.10 1.88 8.48
CA VAL A 14 -10.41 2.53 8.35
C VAL A 14 -11.53 1.61 8.80
N CYS A 15 -11.51 0.34 8.40
CA CYS A 15 -12.57 -0.62 8.74
C CYS A 15 -12.58 -1.04 10.23
N LEU A 16 -11.48 -0.80 10.97
CA LEU A 16 -11.43 -0.96 12.42
C LEU A 16 -12.22 0.14 13.16
N ASP A 17 -12.28 1.35 12.60
CA ASP A 17 -13.04 2.46 13.16
C ASP A 17 -14.49 2.38 12.70
N LYS A 18 -15.32 1.67 13.49
CA LYS A 18 -16.74 1.47 13.19
C LYS A 18 -17.55 2.77 13.12
N LYS A 19 -17.04 3.88 13.66
CA LYS A 19 -17.69 5.20 13.57
C LYS A 19 -17.44 5.91 12.23
N LYS A 20 -16.37 5.54 11.51
CA LYS A 20 -16.01 6.12 10.21
C LYS A 20 -16.55 5.35 9.03
N VAL A 21 -16.83 4.06 9.20
CA VAL A 21 -17.47 3.26 8.16
C VAL A 21 -18.97 3.56 8.13
N LEU A 22 -19.53 3.66 6.92
CA LEU A 22 -20.95 3.93 6.71
C LEU A 22 -21.84 2.82 7.27
N TYR A 23 -21.35 1.58 7.25
CA TYR A 23 -22.05 0.42 7.77
C TYR A 23 -21.10 -0.50 8.55
N ASP A 24 -21.62 -1.10 9.62
CA ASP A 24 -20.84 -1.97 10.52
C ASP A 24 -20.37 -3.27 9.85
N TRP A 25 -21.02 -3.70 8.78
CA TRP A 25 -20.64 -4.89 8.02
C TRP A 25 -19.54 -4.62 6.97
N ILE A 26 -19.09 -3.37 6.82
CA ILE A 26 -17.94 -3.07 5.97
C ILE A 26 -16.67 -3.64 6.61
N VAL A 27 -15.99 -4.50 5.85
CA VAL A 27 -14.76 -5.18 6.23
C VAL A 27 -13.75 -5.10 5.09
N PRO A 28 -12.44 -5.09 5.38
CA PRO A 28 -11.43 -4.99 4.33
C PRO A 28 -11.39 -6.30 3.52
N ALA A 29 -11.33 -6.18 2.19
CA ALA A 29 -11.12 -7.32 1.30
C ALA A 29 -9.62 -7.59 1.10
N LYS A 30 -9.27 -8.85 0.83
CA LYS A 30 -7.90 -9.18 0.39
C LYS A 30 -7.68 -8.68 -1.03
N THR A 31 -6.52 -8.08 -1.26
CA THR A 31 -6.09 -7.57 -2.57
C THR A 31 -4.78 -8.22 -2.97
N GLY A 32 -4.63 -8.52 -4.27
CA GLY A 32 -3.38 -9.01 -4.87
C GLY A 32 -2.47 -7.89 -5.39
N HIS A 33 -2.83 -6.63 -5.16
CA HIS A 33 -2.08 -5.45 -5.63
C HIS A 33 -1.03 -4.96 -4.62
N LEU A 34 -0.68 -5.80 -3.64
CA LEU A 34 0.31 -5.46 -2.63
C LEU A 34 1.69 -5.96 -3.04
N PHE A 35 2.70 -5.15 -2.76
CA PHE A 35 4.09 -5.44 -3.07
C PHE A 35 4.95 -5.18 -1.86
N HIS A 36 5.89 -6.09 -1.59
CA HIS A 36 6.88 -5.91 -0.53
C HIS A 36 8.30 -5.93 -1.09
N ILE A 37 9.18 -5.15 -0.49
CA ILE A 37 10.61 -5.15 -0.76
C ILE A 37 11.36 -5.00 0.55
N THR A 38 12.43 -5.76 0.71
CA THR A 38 13.39 -5.57 1.79
C THR A 38 14.59 -4.86 1.16
N PRO A 39 14.86 -3.59 1.52
CA PRO A 39 16.02 -2.88 0.98
C PRO A 39 17.31 -3.54 1.44
N ALA A 40 18.35 -3.49 0.59
CA ALA A 40 19.68 -3.95 0.96
C ALA A 40 20.31 -2.98 1.97
N LYS A 41 21.25 -3.49 2.78
CA LYS A 41 21.96 -2.70 3.80
C LYS A 41 22.70 -1.53 3.12
N GLY A 42 22.45 -0.30 3.59
CA GLY A 42 23.08 0.93 3.08
C GLY A 42 22.30 1.65 1.98
N ILE A 43 21.13 1.13 1.55
CA ILE A 43 20.19 1.90 0.73
C ILE A 43 19.41 2.85 1.64
N ASN A 44 19.51 4.15 1.36
CA ASN A 44 18.84 5.20 2.13
C ASN A 44 17.68 5.86 1.35
N ASN A 45 17.68 5.74 0.02
CA ASN A 45 16.70 6.39 -0.86
C ASN A 45 15.96 5.33 -1.68
N ILE A 46 14.64 5.28 -1.54
CA ILE A 46 13.77 4.38 -2.29
C ILE A 46 12.79 5.23 -3.10
N GLU A 47 12.76 5.05 -4.43
CA GLU A 47 11.73 5.64 -5.28
C GLU A 47 10.63 4.59 -5.53
N VAL A 48 9.39 4.95 -5.21
CA VAL A 48 8.19 4.19 -5.58
C VAL A 48 7.58 4.88 -6.79
N ARG A 49 7.58 4.20 -7.94
CA ARG A 49 6.99 4.69 -9.19
C ARG A 49 5.80 3.84 -9.59
N VAL A 50 4.67 4.49 -9.86
CA VAL A 50 3.42 3.86 -10.31
C VAL A 50 3.04 4.44 -11.65
N THR A 51 2.80 3.58 -12.64
CA THR A 51 2.26 3.97 -13.94
C THR A 51 0.81 3.53 -14.03
N ASP A 52 -0.10 4.47 -14.31
CA ASP A 52 -1.51 4.15 -14.50
C ASP A 52 -1.79 3.60 -15.91
N ARG A 53 -3.06 3.21 -16.16
CA ARG A 53 -3.48 2.68 -17.47
C ARG A 53 -3.47 3.72 -18.61
N PHE A 54 -3.40 5.00 -18.28
CA PHE A 54 -3.38 6.11 -19.23
C PHE A 54 -1.95 6.58 -19.54
N GLY A 55 -0.95 5.99 -18.88
CA GLY A 55 0.47 6.34 -19.03
C GLY A 55 0.96 7.43 -18.08
N ASN A 56 0.14 7.90 -17.13
CA ASN A 56 0.59 8.85 -16.13
C ASN A 56 1.51 8.17 -15.13
N ILE A 57 2.59 8.86 -14.74
CA ILE A 57 3.60 8.36 -13.83
C ILE A 57 3.53 9.16 -12.52
N TYR A 58 3.38 8.45 -11.42
CA TYR A 58 3.40 9.00 -10.06
C TYR A 58 4.63 8.45 -9.34
N SER A 59 5.47 9.35 -8.82
CA SER A 59 6.70 8.99 -8.10
C SER A 59 6.67 9.54 -6.68
N GLN A 60 7.12 8.72 -5.73
CA GLN A 60 7.31 9.13 -4.33
C GLN A 60 8.66 8.62 -3.83
N PHE A 61 9.40 9.50 -3.14
CA PHE A 61 10.65 9.15 -2.49
C PHE A 61 10.41 8.82 -1.02
N ILE A 62 11.02 7.74 -0.57
CA ILE A 62 11.01 7.29 0.82
C ILE A 62 12.47 7.27 1.29
N GLU A 63 12.73 8.01 2.36
CA GLU A 63 14.01 7.96 3.06
C GLU A 63 13.93 6.92 4.18
N THR A 64 14.82 5.92 4.14
CA THR A 64 15.00 4.98 5.24
C THR A 64 16.01 5.56 6.22
N LYS A 65 15.52 6.07 7.36
CA LYS A 65 16.33 6.52 8.51
C LYS A 65 16.98 5.35 9.25
#